data_AF-A0A954QNZ6-F1
#
_entry.id   AF-A0A954QNZ6-F1
#
_cell.length_a   1.000
_cell.length_b   1.000
_cell.length_c   1.000
_cell.angle_alpha   90.00
_cell.angle_beta   90.00
_cell.angle_gamma   90.00
#
_symmetry.space_group_name_H-M   'P 1'
#
loop_
_entity.id
_entity.type
_entity.pdbx_description
1 polymer ?
#
loop_
_entity_poly.entity_id
_entity_poly.type
_entity_poly.pdbx_seq_one_letter_code
_entity_poly.pdbx_strand_id
1 'polypeptide(L)'
;WTYQSPAWASRFLNEWCTRTMRSKIEPMKKVAGTIRRHHDLLLNWFHAKGEISAGVVEGFNNKAKLTTRKAYGFRTFRAAEAALYHSLAKLPEPNFTHEFF
;
A
#
# COMPACT_ATOMS: atom_id res chain seq x y z
N TRP A 1 -11.24 -8.64 -11.94
CA TRP A 1 -10.90 -10.08 -11.83
C TRP A 1 -12.15 -10.81 -11.34
N THR A 2 -12.42 -12.04 -11.80
CA THR A 2 -13.67 -12.76 -11.51
C THR A 2 -13.47 -14.03 -10.67
N TYR A 3 -12.24 -14.33 -10.24
CA TYR A 3 -11.97 -15.51 -9.40
C TYR A 3 -12.50 -15.29 -7.98
N GLN A 4 -13.36 -16.20 -7.52
CA GLN A 4 -13.93 -16.18 -6.17
C GLN A 4 -13.34 -17.26 -5.26
N SER A 5 -12.66 -18.26 -5.82
CA SER A 5 -12.13 -19.40 -5.07
C SER A 5 -10.62 -19.26 -4.80
N PRO A 6 -10.18 -19.41 -3.53
CA PRO A 6 -8.75 -19.38 -3.17
C PRO A 6 -7.93 -20.43 -3.94
N ALA A 7 -8.48 -21.63 -4.17
CA ALA A 7 -7.77 -22.70 -4.85
C ALA A 7 -7.47 -22.36 -6.32
N TRP A 8 -8.45 -21.78 -7.02
CA TRP A 8 -8.27 -21.35 -8.41
C TRP A 8 -7.31 -20.15 -8.51
N ALA A 9 -7.39 -19.21 -7.57
CA ALA A 9 -6.46 -18.10 -7.48
C ALA A 9 -5.02 -18.58 -7.23
N SER A 10 -4.82 -19.53 -6.32
CA SER A 10 -3.52 -20.15 -6.04
C SER A 10 -2.93 -20.81 -7.28
N ARG A 11 -3.74 -21.62 -7.98
CA ARG A 11 -3.30 -22.29 -9.22
C ARG A 11 -2.88 -21.28 -10.27
N PHE A 12 -3.68 -20.23 -10.47
CA PHE A 12 -3.35 -19.16 -11.40
C PHE A 12 -2.03 -18.46 -11.03
N LEU A 13 -1.86 -18.07 -9.76
CA LEU A 13 -0.65 -17.38 -9.30
C LEU A 13 0.60 -18.25 -9.50
N ASN A 14 0.50 -19.54 -9.19
CA ASN A 14 1.60 -20.48 -9.39
C ASN A 14 1.97 -20.67 -10.86
N GLU A 15 0.97 -20.81 -11.72
CA GLU A 15 1.17 -20.92 -13.18
C GLU A 15 1.79 -19.64 -13.74
N TRP A 16 1.25 -18.48 -13.36
CA TRP A 16 1.75 -17.18 -13.77
C TRP A 16 3.19 -16.98 -13.30
N CYS A 17 3.51 -17.20 -12.02
CA CYS A 17 4.87 -17.10 -11.53
C CYS A 17 5.83 -18.05 -12.27
N THR A 18 5.38 -19.26 -12.63
CA THR A 18 6.19 -20.21 -13.39
C THR A 18 6.51 -19.70 -14.80
N ARG A 19 5.53 -19.12 -15.49
CA ARG A 19 5.73 -18.47 -16.80
C ARG A 19 6.66 -17.26 -16.67
N THR A 20 6.43 -16.42 -15.68
CA THR A 20 7.24 -15.21 -15.41
C THR A 20 8.69 -15.54 -15.09
N MET A 21 8.94 -16.61 -14.34
CA MET A 21 10.32 -17.07 -14.04
C MET A 21 11.07 -17.57 -15.28
N ARG A 22 10.36 -18.07 -16.29
CA ARG A 22 10.93 -18.47 -17.59
C ARG A 22 11.14 -17.28 -18.54
N SER A 23 10.60 -16.11 -18.23
CA SER A 23 10.85 -14.90 -19.01
C SER A 23 12.31 -14.45 -18.86
N LYS A 24 12.84 -13.69 -19.82
CA LYS A 24 14.17 -13.05 -19.72
C LYS A 24 14.10 -11.65 -19.08
N ILE A 25 13.06 -11.38 -18.29
CA ILE A 25 12.80 -10.05 -17.71
C ILE A 25 13.09 -10.10 -16.22
N GLU A 26 14.32 -9.73 -15.83
CA GLU A 26 14.76 -9.79 -14.43
C GLU A 26 13.87 -9.03 -13.44
N PRO A 27 13.36 -7.81 -13.74
CA PRO A 27 12.40 -7.14 -12.87
C PRO A 27 11.14 -7.99 -12.59
N MET A 28 10.63 -8.67 -13.61
CA MET A 28 9.43 -9.51 -13.48
C MET A 28 9.70 -10.77 -12.65
N LYS A 29 10.89 -11.36 -12.77
CA LYS A 29 11.30 -12.48 -11.91
C LYS A 29 11.34 -12.07 -10.44
N LYS A 30 11.81 -10.86 -10.12
CA LYS A 30 11.79 -10.33 -8.74
C LYS A 30 10.37 -10.24 -8.21
N VAL A 31 9.43 -9.71 -9.01
CA VAL A 31 8.00 -9.64 -8.65
C VAL A 31 7.43 -11.05 -8.42
N ALA A 32 7.69 -11.99 -9.33
CA ALA A 32 7.25 -13.38 -9.17
C ALA A 32 7.85 -14.03 -7.91
N GLY A 33 9.10 -13.74 -7.57
CA GLY A 33 9.73 -14.17 -6.32
C GLY A 33 9.03 -13.62 -5.08
N THR A 34 8.66 -12.34 -5.08
CA THR A 34 7.87 -11.73 -3.99
C THR A 34 6.49 -12.37 -3.85
N ILE A 35 5.78 -12.58 -4.97
CA ILE A 35 4.47 -13.22 -4.96
C ILE A 35 4.55 -14.65 -4.40
N ARG A 36 5.57 -15.42 -4.80
CA ARG A 36 5.79 -16.77 -4.25
C ARG A 36 6.07 -16.76 -2.75
N ARG A 37 6.89 -15.82 -2.25
CA ARG A 37 7.20 -15.70 -0.81
C ARG A 37 5.99 -15.34 0.03
N HIS A 38 5.07 -14.52 -0.50
CA HIS A 38 3.89 -14.05 0.21
C HIS A 38 2.59 -14.69 -0.28
N HIS A 39 2.69 -15.85 -0.93
CA HIS A 39 1.57 -16.53 -1.58
C HIS A 39 0.38 -16.72 -0.64
N ASP A 40 0.63 -17.22 0.58
CA ASP A 40 -0.44 -17.51 1.54
C ASP A 40 -1.12 -16.23 2.05
N LEU A 41 -0.36 -15.15 2.22
CA LEU A 41 -0.91 -13.84 2.59
C LEU A 41 -1.79 -13.25 1.48
N LEU A 42 -1.42 -13.45 0.23
CA LEU A 42 -2.23 -13.01 -0.92
C LEU A 42 -3.55 -13.79 -0.99
N LEU A 43 -3.55 -15.07 -0.61
CA LEU A 43 -4.77 -15.87 -0.56
C LEU A 43 -5.74 -15.44 0.54
N ASN A 44 -5.27 -14.78 1.61
CA ASN A 44 -6.15 -14.26 2.67
C ASN A 44 -7.22 -13.31 2.12
N TRP A 45 -6.94 -12.55 1.06
CA TRP A 45 -7.95 -11.71 0.41
C TRP A 45 -9.11 -12.53 -0.16
N PHE A 46 -8.82 -13.70 -0.75
CA PHE A 46 -9.84 -14.63 -1.24
C PHE A 46 -10.59 -15.32 -0.11
N HIS A 47 -9.90 -15.65 0.99
CA HIS A 47 -10.55 -16.18 2.19
C HIS A 47 -11.50 -15.17 2.83
N ALA A 48 -11.13 -13.89 2.83
CA ALA A 48 -11.97 -12.77 3.26
C ALA A 48 -13.02 -12.35 2.22
N LYS A 49 -13.18 -13.11 1.12
CA LYS A 49 -14.17 -12.86 0.05
C LYS A 49 -14.15 -11.45 -0.53
N GLY A 50 -12.99 -10.77 -0.50
CA GLY A 50 -12.86 -9.39 -0.94
C GLY A 50 -13.60 -8.35 -0.08
N GLU A 51 -14.01 -8.70 1.13
CA GLU A 51 -14.69 -7.79 2.07
C GLU A 51 -13.74 -6.69 2.59
N ILE A 52 -12.42 -6.93 2.53
CA ILE A 52 -11.41 -5.96 2.92
C ILE A 52 -11.10 -5.03 1.74
N SER A 53 -11.57 -3.79 1.84
CA SER A 53 -11.25 -2.74 0.87
C SER A 53 -9.85 -2.17 1.11
N ALA A 54 -9.07 -2.04 0.03
CA ALA A 54 -7.79 -1.34 0.06
C ALA A 54 -7.95 0.20 0.11
N GLY A 55 -9.15 0.73 -0.13
CA GLY A 55 -9.38 2.17 -0.34
C GLY A 55 -9.01 3.04 0.87
N VAL A 56 -9.21 2.53 2.09
CA VAL A 56 -8.79 3.25 3.31
C VAL A 56 -7.27 3.40 3.34
N VAL A 57 -6.54 2.29 3.15
CA VAL A 57 -5.06 2.28 3.14
C VAL A 57 -4.50 3.14 2.01
N GLU A 58 -5.10 3.07 0.82
CA GLU A 58 -4.73 3.92 -0.31
C GLU A 58 -4.98 5.41 -0.02
N GLY A 59 -6.10 5.74 0.60
CA GLY A 59 -6.42 7.10 1.03
C GLY A 59 -5.38 7.65 2.01
N PHE A 60 -5.00 6.85 3.01
CA PHE A 60 -3.93 7.20 3.95
C PHE A 60 -2.60 7.43 3.25
N ASN A 61 -2.19 6.53 2.35
CA ASN A 61 -0.94 6.67 1.59
C ASN A 61 -0.92 7.93 0.73
N ASN A 62 -2.04 8.24 0.06
CA ASN A 62 -2.16 9.45 -0.75
C ASN A 62 -2.08 10.72 0.09
N LYS A 63 -2.73 10.73 1.26
CA LYS A 63 -2.71 11.88 2.17
C LYS A 63 -1.32 12.10 2.77
N ALA A 64 -0.64 11.04 3.21
CA ALA A 64 0.73 11.11 3.68
C ALA A 64 1.69 11.64 2.60
N LYS A 65 1.58 11.12 1.37
CA LYS A 65 2.37 11.58 0.22
C LYS A 65 2.13 13.06 -0.08
N LEU A 66 0.87 13.52 -0.01
CA LEU A 66 0.52 14.92 -0.20
C LEU A 66 1.11 15.81 0.90
N THR A 67 1.03 15.41 2.18
CA THR A 67 1.63 16.13 3.31
C THR A 67 3.14 16.31 3.09
N THR A 68 3.87 15.25 2.75
CA THR A 68 5.31 15.33 2.48
C THR A 68 5.63 16.20 1.27
N ARG A 69 4.81 16.15 0.21
CA ARG A 69 4.99 16.97 -0.99
C ARG A 69 4.78 18.46 -0.70
N LYS A 70 3.74 18.82 0.06
CA LYS A 70 3.46 20.22 0.45
C LYS A 70 4.57 20.81 1.32
N ALA A 71 5.21 19.99 2.14
CA ALA A 71 6.33 20.40 2.98
C ALA A 71 7.68 20.49 2.23
N TYR A 72 7.74 20.08 0.94
CA TYR A 72 9.00 19.93 0.19
C TYR A 72 10.02 19.00 0.87
N GLY A 73 9.53 18.01 1.62
CA GLY A 73 10.33 17.09 2.41
C GLY A 73 10.59 17.59 3.85
N PHE A 74 10.80 16.64 4.76
CA PHE A 74 11.09 16.93 6.16
C PHE A 74 12.56 16.63 6.46
N ARG A 75 13.21 17.52 7.21
CA ARG A 75 14.61 17.34 7.65
C ARG A 75 14.75 16.36 8.82
N THR A 76 13.70 16.20 9.62
CA THR A 76 13.71 15.31 10.80
C THR A 76 12.48 14.43 10.80
N PHE A 77 12.62 13.22 11.37
CA PHE A 77 11.51 12.30 11.53
C PHE A 77 10.39 12.88 12.40
N ARG A 78 10.75 13.56 13.51
CA ARG A 78 9.77 14.20 14.41
C ARG A 78 8.88 15.22 13.70
N ALA A 79 9.43 16.00 12.77
CA ALA A 79 8.63 16.95 11.99
C ALA A 79 7.65 16.24 11.05
N ALA A 80 8.10 15.15 10.39
CA ALA A 80 7.23 14.33 9.55
C ALA A 80 6.11 13.66 10.37
N GLU A 81 6.46 13.11 11.53
CA GLU A 81 5.54 12.47 12.46
C GLU A 81 4.46 13.45 12.94
N ALA A 82 4.84 14.62 13.44
CA ALA A 82 3.89 15.65 13.86
C ALA A 82 2.96 16.09 12.71
N ALA A 83 3.52 16.34 11.53
CA ALA A 83 2.73 16.73 10.36
C ALA A 83 1.74 15.64 9.92
N LEU A 84 2.14 14.36 10.00
CA LEU A 84 1.25 13.24 9.71
C LEU A 84 0.17 13.09 10.78
N TYR A 85 0.47 13.33 12.06
CA TYR A 85 -0.54 13.32 13.12
C TYR A 85 -1.60 14.41 12.92
N HIS A 86 -1.20 15.65 12.63
CA HIS A 86 -2.15 16.71 12.33
C HIS A 86 -2.95 16.43 11.06
N SER A 87 -2.29 15.97 9.99
CA SER A 87 -2.98 15.74 8.72
C SER A 87 -3.90 14.53 8.77
N LEU A 88 -3.46 13.39 9.30
CA LEU A 88 -4.20 12.12 9.28
C LEU A 88 -5.19 11.98 10.43
N ALA A 89 -4.77 12.32 11.65
CA ALA A 89 -5.58 12.15 12.86
C ALA A 89 -6.37 13.41 13.25
N LYS A 90 -6.23 14.51 12.51
CA LYS A 90 -6.95 15.77 12.73
C LYS A 90 -6.75 16.28 14.17
N LEU A 91 -5.50 16.22 14.66
CA LEU A 91 -5.19 16.76 15.98
C LEU A 91 -5.48 18.26 16.03
N PRO A 92 -6.03 18.75 17.15
CA PRO A 92 -6.28 20.17 17.34
C PRO A 92 -4.96 20.94 17.28
N GLU A 93 -4.99 22.05 16.55
CA GLU A 93 -3.88 22.99 16.50
C GLU A 93 -4.04 24.02 17.65
N PRO A 94 -2.95 24.52 18.21
CA PRO A 94 -3.01 25.62 19.17
C PRO A 94 -3.61 26.86 18.50
N ASN A 95 -4.35 27.67 19.26
CA ASN A 95 -4.85 28.96 18.77
C ASN A 95 -3.65 29.89 18.52
N PHE A 96 -3.41 30.26 17.26
CA PHE A 96 -2.41 31.25 16.87
C PHE A 96 -3.06 32.62 16.66
N THR A 97 -2.35 33.69 17.01
CA THR A 97 -2.81 35.07 16.81
C THR A 97 -2.89 35.46 15.33
N HIS A 98 -2.13 34.78 14.47
CA HIS A 98 -2.05 35.06 13.04
C HIS A 98 -2.24 33.78 12.24
N GLU A 99 -3.11 33.82 11.23
CA GLU A 99 -3.33 32.76 10.25
C GLU A 99 -2.75 33.19 8.89
N PHE A 100 -2.09 32.26 8.21
CA PHE A 100 -1.62 32.47 6.84
C PHE A 100 -2.54 31.69 5.88
N PHE A 101 -3.12 32.41 4.92
CA PHE A 101 -4.08 31.89 3.93
C PHE A 101 -3.39 31.21 2.74
#